data_AF-A0A402BAE1-F1
#
_entry.id   AF-A0A402BAE1-F1
#
_cell.length_a   1.000
_cell.length_b   1.000
_cell.length_c   1.000
_cell.angle_alpha   90.00
_cell.angle_beta   90.00
_cell.angle_gamma   90.00
#
_symmetry.space_group_name_H-M   'P 1'
#
loop_
_entity.id
_entity.type
_entity.pdbx_description
1 polymer ?
#
loop_
_entity_poly.entity_id
_entity_poly.type
_entity_poly.pdbx_seq_one_letter_code
_entity_poly.pdbx_strand_id
1 'polypeptide(L)'
;MQDKTFSEAVQELHDRISSNVQESMHHMLLYRTTATNATLHITDDTIRTVVTNELITDQLIALLNLIRDLGMIDRVQHEEFKTYLLRALAIQHNEATKWDQPEQ
;
A
#
# COMPACT_ATOMS: atom_id res chain seq x y z
N MET A 1 20.35 19.67 17.16
CA MET A 1 19.50 18.72 16.42
C MET A 1 18.26 18.53 17.28
N GLN A 2 17.10 18.99 16.80
CA GLN A 2 15.82 18.78 17.48
C GLN A 2 15.39 17.34 17.19
N ASP A 3 15.05 16.59 18.23
CA ASP A 3 14.44 15.28 18.08
C ASP A 3 13.12 15.44 17.34
N LYS A 4 13.05 14.85 16.13
CA LYS A 4 11.82 14.78 15.36
C LYS A 4 10.78 14.08 16.22
N THR A 5 9.60 14.68 16.35
CA THR A 5 8.50 14.02 17.05
C THR A 5 8.11 12.75 16.28
N PHE A 6 7.65 11.72 16.99
CA PHE A 6 7.19 10.48 16.38
C PHE A 6 6.18 10.72 15.24
N SER A 7 5.30 11.73 15.39
CA SER A 7 4.34 12.13 14.37
C SER A 7 5.00 12.65 13.09
N GLU A 8 6.11 13.41 13.21
CA GLU A 8 6.85 13.91 12.05
C GLU A 8 7.60 12.78 11.34
N ALA A 9 8.15 11.82 12.08
CA ALA A 9 8.81 10.66 11.50
C ALA A 9 7.82 9.74 10.75
N VAL A 10 6.62 9.56 11.29
CA VAL A 10 5.53 8.80 10.63
C VAL A 10 5.05 9.54 9.38
N GLN A 11 4.90 10.87 9.43
CA GLN A 11 4.49 11.66 8.28
C GLN A 11 5.54 11.62 7.16
N GLU A 12 6.82 11.78 7.51
CA GLU A 12 7.93 11.74 6.55
C GLU A 12 8.11 10.34 5.94
N LEU A 13 7.86 9.29 6.73
CA LEU A 13 7.78 7.92 6.22
C LEU A 13 6.61 7.74 5.27
N HIS A 14 5.43 8.25 5.62
CA HIS A 14 4.23 8.19 4.78
C HIS A 14 4.42 8.92 3.44
N ASP A 15 4.99 10.13 3.47
CA ASP A 15 5.23 10.93 2.27
C ASP A 15 6.27 10.26 1.35
N ARG A 16 7.32 9.66 1.92
CA ARG A 16 8.32 8.90 1.15
C ARG A 16 7.73 7.64 0.54
N ILE A 17 6.91 6.91 1.30
CA ILE A 17 6.23 5.71 0.81
C ILE A 17 5.27 6.10 -0.32
N SER A 18 4.43 7.12 -0.12
CA SER A 18 3.44 7.57 -1.11
C SER A 18 4.08 7.98 -2.45
N SER A 19 5.18 8.75 -2.39
CA SER A 19 5.94 9.11 -3.60
C SER A 19 6.48 7.88 -4.34
N ASN A 20 7.07 6.93 -3.61
CA ASN A 20 7.64 5.72 -4.19
C ASN A 20 6.56 4.78 -4.73
N VAL A 21 5.39 4.73 -4.09
CA VAL A 21 4.24 3.92 -4.49
C VAL A 21 3.64 4.45 -5.80
N GLN A 22 3.45 5.76 -5.93
CA GLN A 22 2.92 6.34 -7.16
C GLN A 22 3.88 6.13 -8.35
N GLU A 23 5.19 6.31 -8.13
CA GLU A 23 6.22 6.05 -9.14
C GLU A 23 6.26 4.56 -9.52
N SER A 24 6.16 3.67 -8.53
CA SER A 24 6.11 2.23 -8.74
C SER A 24 4.86 1.79 -9.51
N MET A 25 3.67 2.34 -9.20
CA MET A 25 2.45 2.10 -9.98
C MET A 25 2.61 2.56 -11.43
N HIS A 26 3.18 3.76 -11.64
CA HIS A 26 3.41 4.28 -12.99
C HIS A 26 4.36 3.37 -13.78
N HIS A 27 5.46 2.96 -13.16
CA HIS A 27 6.40 2.01 -13.74
C HIS A 27 5.73 0.67 -14.07
N MET A 28 4.90 0.14 -13.17
CA MET A 28 4.18 -1.12 -13.37
C MET A 28 3.19 -1.04 -14.55
N LEU A 29 2.48 0.06 -14.69
CA LEU A 29 1.58 0.27 -15.83
C LEU A 29 2.36 0.42 -17.15
N LEU A 30 3.48 1.14 -17.14
CA LEU A 30 4.29 1.40 -18.33
C LEU A 30 5.03 0.16 -18.81
N TYR A 31 5.66 -0.57 -17.88
CA TYR A 31 6.56 -1.69 -18.18
C TYR A 31 5.93 -3.06 -17.92
N ARG A 32 4.64 -3.12 -17.56
CA ARG A 32 3.92 -4.37 -17.24
C ARG A 32 4.62 -5.21 -16.17
N THR A 33 5.27 -4.55 -15.21
CA THR A 33 5.96 -5.22 -14.11
C THR A 33 4.97 -5.55 -12.98
N THR A 34 5.16 -6.69 -12.32
CA THR A 34 4.37 -7.07 -11.14
C THR A 34 4.79 -6.24 -9.93
N ALA A 35 3.95 -6.17 -8.88
CA ALA A 35 4.29 -5.47 -7.63
C ALA A 35 5.58 -6.02 -7.02
N THR A 36 5.73 -7.34 -6.99
CA THR A 36 6.96 -8.03 -6.53
C THR A 36 8.20 -7.61 -7.31
N ASN A 37 8.10 -7.43 -8.63
CA ASN A 37 9.24 -7.00 -9.44
C ASN A 37 9.54 -5.51 -9.24
N ALA A 38 8.51 -4.67 -9.07
CA ALA A 38 8.68 -3.24 -8.82
C ALA A 38 9.37 -2.98 -7.48
N THR A 39 9.12 -3.82 -6.47
CA THR A 39 9.69 -3.68 -5.13
C THR A 39 10.97 -4.49 -4.90
N LEU A 40 11.47 -5.21 -5.91
CA LEU A 40 12.61 -6.14 -5.78
C LEU A 40 13.89 -5.46 -5.27
N HIS A 41 14.07 -4.18 -5.57
CA HIS A 41 15.25 -3.40 -5.18
C HIS A 41 15.20 -2.88 -3.74
N ILE A 42 14.04 -3.00 -3.06
CA ILE A 42 13.89 -2.61 -1.66
C ILE A 42 14.59 -3.68 -0.80
N THR A 43 15.69 -3.26 -0.15
CA THR A 43 16.55 -4.14 0.65
C THR A 43 15.94 -4.53 1.99
N ASP A 44 15.17 -3.62 2.60
CA ASP A 44 14.45 -3.89 3.84
C ASP A 44 13.21 -4.73 3.53
N ASP A 45 13.18 -5.96 4.02
CA ASP A 45 12.11 -6.92 3.76
C ASP A 45 10.75 -6.48 4.33
N THR A 46 10.75 -5.78 5.47
CA THR A 46 9.53 -5.25 6.10
C THR A 46 8.95 -4.13 5.25
N ILE A 47 9.79 -3.17 4.85
CA ILE A 47 9.40 -2.08 3.95
C ILE A 47 8.97 -2.65 2.60
N ARG A 48 9.69 -3.63 2.04
CA ARG A 48 9.35 -4.28 0.78
C ARG A 48 7.97 -4.92 0.85
N THR A 49 7.65 -5.59 1.97
CA THR A 49 6.34 -6.22 2.18
C THR A 49 5.22 -5.18 2.26
N VAL A 50 5.41 -4.12 3.05
CA VAL A 50 4.44 -3.01 3.16
C VAL A 50 4.17 -2.39 1.79
N VAL A 51 5.21 -1.96 1.08
CA VAL A 51 5.08 -1.32 -0.25
C VAL A 51 4.45 -2.28 -1.27
N THR A 52 4.79 -3.56 -1.23
CA THR A 52 4.19 -4.56 -2.14
C THR A 52 2.69 -4.72 -1.89
N ASN A 53 2.26 -4.77 -0.63
CA ASN A 53 0.85 -4.92 -0.27
C ASN A 53 0.04 -3.67 -0.62
N GLU A 54 0.62 -2.47 -0.44
CA GLU A 54 0.01 -1.21 -0.89
C GLU A 54 -0.20 -1.22 -2.42
N LEU A 55 0.85 -1.54 -3.19
CA LEU A 55 0.75 -1.58 -4.66
C LEU A 55 -0.31 -2.57 -5.14
N ILE A 56 -0.39 -3.76 -4.54
CA ILE A 56 -1.42 -4.75 -4.89
C ILE A 56 -2.82 -4.23 -4.55
N THR A 57 -2.98 -3.61 -3.38
CA THR A 57 -4.29 -3.08 -2.94
C THR A 57 -4.75 -1.94 -3.85
N ASP A 58 -3.86 -1.04 -4.25
CA ASP A 58 -4.18 0.04 -5.17
C ASP A 58 -4.56 -0.49 -6.57
N GLN A 59 -3.88 -1.54 -7.05
CA GLN A 59 -4.27 -2.23 -8.28
C GLN A 59 -5.68 -2.84 -8.20
N LEU A 60 -6.02 -3.46 -7.06
CA LEU A 60 -7.37 -4.00 -6.83
C LEU A 60 -8.42 -2.90 -6.76
N ILE A 61 -8.12 -1.76 -6.14
CA ILE A 61 -9.03 -0.60 -6.09
C ILE A 61 -9.22 -0.01 -7.51
N ALA A 62 -8.16 0.08 -8.32
CA ALA A 62 -8.26 0.52 -9.70
C ALA A 62 -9.16 -0.42 -10.53
N LEU A 63 -9.01 -1.73 -10.37
CA LEU A 63 -9.88 -2.72 -11.01
C LEU A 63 -11.33 -2.61 -10.52
N LEU A 64 -11.55 -2.41 -9.22
CA LEU A 64 -12.87 -2.23 -8.63
C LEU A 64 -13.58 -0.99 -9.18
N ASN A 65 -12.85 0.11 -9.39
CA ASN A 65 -13.39 1.30 -10.07
C ASN A 65 -13.84 0.98 -11.49
N LEU A 66 -13.05 0.22 -12.26
CA LEU A 66 -13.42 -0.19 -13.62
C LEU A 66 -14.68 -1.07 -13.63
N ILE A 67 -14.80 -2.03 -12.69
CA ILE A 67 -15.97 -2.90 -12.55
C ILE A 67 -17.23 -2.07 -12.26
N ARG A 68 -17.11 -1.05 -11.39
CA ARG A 68 -18.20 -0.08 -11.15
C ARG A 68 -18.54 0.71 -12.40
N ASP A 69 -17.54 1.23 -13.11
CA ASP A 69 -17.75 2.07 -14.29
C ASP A 69 -18.38 1.29 -15.46
N LEU A 70 -18.14 -0.03 -15.53
CA LEU A 70 -18.83 -0.95 -16.43
C LEU A 70 -20.26 -1.29 -16.00
N GLY A 71 -20.72 -0.77 -14.86
CA GLY A 71 -22.06 -1.01 -14.32
C GLY A 71 -22.26 -2.43 -13.78
N MET A 72 -21.18 -3.16 -13.49
CA MET A 72 -21.27 -4.53 -12.97
C MET A 72 -21.61 -4.58 -11.47
N ILE A 73 -21.26 -3.51 -10.74
CA ILE A 73 -21.59 -3.32 -9.33
C ILE A 73 -22.14 -1.91 -9.12
N ASP A 74 -22.98 -1.75 -8.09
CA ASP A 74 -23.46 -0.44 -7.68
C ASP A 74 -22.47 0.30 -6.76
N ARG A 75 -22.82 1.55 -6.43
CA ARG A 75 -22.00 2.40 -5.56
C ARG A 75 -21.85 1.84 -4.14
N VAL A 76 -22.89 1.20 -3.59
CA VAL A 76 -22.86 0.67 -2.22
C VAL A 76 -21.89 -0.51 -2.16
N GLN A 77 -22.04 -1.45 -3.10
CA GLN A 77 -21.14 -2.60 -3.24
C GLN A 77 -19.69 -2.15 -3.45
N HIS A 78 -19.47 -1.14 -4.31
CA HIS A 78 -18.16 -0.54 -4.51
C HIS A 78 -17.53 -0.03 -3.22
N GLU A 79 -18.26 0.76 -2.42
CA GLU A 79 -17.74 1.30 -1.16
C GLU A 79 -17.49 0.21 -0.10
N GLU A 80 -18.34 -0.82 -0.04
CA GLU A 80 -18.13 -1.97 0.85
C GLU A 80 -16.82 -2.71 0.51
N PHE A 81 -16.61 -3.03 -0.76
CA PHE A 81 -15.37 -3.69 -1.21
C PHE A 81 -14.14 -2.82 -0.99
N LYS A 82 -14.22 -1.53 -1.31
CA LYS A 82 -13.12 -0.59 -1.08
C LYS A 82 -12.78 -0.50 0.41
N THR A 83 -13.79 -0.42 1.28
CA THR A 83 -13.59 -0.39 2.74
C THR A 83 -12.95 -1.68 3.23
N TYR A 84 -13.39 -2.83 2.73
CA TYR A 84 -12.79 -4.13 3.08
C TYR A 84 -11.31 -4.19 2.69
N LEU A 85 -10.96 -3.79 1.46
CA LEU A 85 -9.59 -3.78 0.97
C LEU A 85 -8.66 -2.90 1.83
N LEU A 86 -9.12 -1.68 2.16
CA LEU A 86 -8.34 -0.77 3.01
C LEU A 86 -8.18 -1.28 4.44
N ARG A 87 -9.20 -1.94 5.01
CA ARG A 87 -9.10 -2.58 6.33
C ARG A 87 -8.14 -3.76 6.32
N ALA A 88 -8.19 -4.60 5.28
CA ALA A 88 -7.27 -5.72 5.13
C ALA A 88 -5.82 -5.23 5.02
N LEU A 89 -5.58 -4.18 4.24
CA LEU A 89 -4.26 -3.55 4.12
C LEU A 89 -3.76 -3.02 5.48
N ALA A 90 -4.62 -2.32 6.23
CA ALA A 90 -4.25 -1.81 7.56
C ALA A 90 -3.89 -2.94 8.55
N ILE A 91 -4.59 -4.08 8.49
CA ILE A 91 -4.25 -5.26 9.30
C ILE A 91 -2.88 -5.83 8.88
N GLN A 92 -2.65 -5.98 7.58
CA GLN A 92 -1.38 -6.49 7.04
C GLN A 92 -0.19 -5.59 7.39
N HIS A 93 -0.36 -4.27 7.37
CA HIS A 93 0.68 -3.34 7.82
C HIS A 93 0.98 -3.54 9.30
N ASN A 94 -0.05 -3.63 10.14
CA ASN A 94 0.13 -3.86 11.56
C ASN A 94 0.88 -5.18 11.84
N GLU A 95 0.55 -6.25 11.11
CA GLU A 95 1.26 -7.54 11.20
C GLU A 95 2.72 -7.43 10.72
N ALA A 96 2.98 -6.74 9.62
CA ALA A 96 4.34 -6.53 9.11
C ALA A 96 5.20 -5.69 10.07
N THR A 97 4.62 -4.72 10.77
CA THR A 97 5.36 -3.81 11.68
C THR A 97 5.47 -4.30 13.13
N LYS A 98 4.85 -5.43 13.49
CA LYS A 98 4.82 -5.94 14.88
C LYS A 98 6.10 -6.65 15.34
N TRP A 99 7.08 -6.86 14.46
CA TRP A 99 8.28 -7.67 14.75
C TRP A 99 9.33 -7.02 15.68
N ASP A 100 9.20 -5.72 16.01
CA ASP A 100 10.16 -5.00 16.86
C ASP A 100 9.77 -4.92 18.35
N GLN A 101 8.74 -5.65 18.80
CA GLN A 101 8.43 -5.72 20.23
C GLN A 101 9.13 -6.92 20.86
N PRO A 102 10.15 -6.71 21.72
CA PRO A 102 10.69 -7.81 22.52
C PRO A 102 9.57 -8.34 23.41
N GLU A 103 9.35 -9.65 23.36
CA GLU A 103 8.46 -10.36 24.28
C GLU A 103 8.81 -9.93 25.72
N GLN A 104 7.84 -9.32 26.40
CA GLN A 104 7.92 -9.06 27.85
C GLN A 104 7.58 -10.32 28.63
#